data_AF-A0A920NIS1-F1
#
_entry.id   AF-A0A920NIS1-F1
#
_cell.length_a   1.000
_cell.length_b   1.000
_cell.length_c   1.000
_cell.angle_alpha   90.00
_cell.angle_beta   90.00
_cell.angle_gamma   90.00
#
_symmetry.space_group_name_H-M   'P 1'
#
loop_
_entity.id
_entity.type
_entity.pdbx_description
1 polymer ?
#
loop_
_entity_poly.entity_id
_entity_poly.type
_entity_poly.pdbx_seq_one_letter_code
_entity_poly.pdbx_strand_id
1 'polypeptide(L)'
;MSVKGETPNEIAGMAEVMRSKSLQVKSDYPLVDTCGTGGDASNSFNISTASAFVVAGAGVKVAKHGNRAMSGSSGSADVLEALGAKHRSRTEVS
;
A
#
# COMPACT_ATOMS: atom_id res chain seq x y z
N MET A 1 -1.77 21.86 5.68
CA MET A 1 -1.61 22.02 4.22
C MET A 1 -2.94 21.95 3.46
N SER A 2 -3.91 21.13 3.89
CA SER A 2 -5.21 20.93 3.22
C SER A 2 -6.02 22.21 2.88
N VAL A 3 -5.92 23.29 3.67
CA VAL A 3 -6.67 24.55 3.43
C VAL A 3 -6.10 25.36 2.25
N LYS A 4 -4.82 25.20 1.91
CA LYS A 4 -4.14 25.96 0.83
C LYS A 4 -4.28 25.27 -0.53
N GLY A 5 -4.53 23.95 -0.54
CA GLY A 5 -4.33 23.09 -1.70
C GLY A 5 -2.84 22.86 -1.93
N GLU A 6 -2.41 21.60 -1.95
CA GLU A 6 -1.01 21.26 -2.20
C GLU A 6 -0.71 21.23 -3.69
N THR A 7 0.45 21.74 -4.08
CA THR A 7 0.93 21.66 -5.46
C THR A 7 1.52 20.28 -5.75
N PRO A 8 1.54 19.83 -7.02
CA PRO A 8 2.19 18.57 -7.39
C PRO A 8 3.66 18.48 -6.94
N ASN A 9 4.38 19.60 -6.95
CA ASN A 9 5.78 19.66 -6.53
C ASN A 9 5.94 19.45 -5.01
N GLU A 10 5.04 20.01 -4.20
CA GLU A 10 5.03 19.78 -2.75
C GLU A 10 4.74 18.31 -2.43
N ILE A 11 3.74 17.72 -3.09
CA ILE A 11 3.39 16.30 -2.91
C ILE A 11 4.55 15.40 -3.33
N ALA A 12 5.19 15.67 -4.47
CA ALA A 12 6.33 14.90 -4.95
C ALA A 12 7.53 15.00 -4.00
N GLY A 13 7.86 16.21 -3.53
CA GLY A 13 8.96 16.42 -2.58
C GLY A 13 8.72 15.70 -1.24
N MET A 14 7.50 15.75 -0.72
CA MET A 14 7.14 14.98 0.47
C MET A 14 7.26 13.47 0.24
N ALA A 15 6.76 12.97 -0.90
CA ALA A 15 6.84 11.55 -1.24
C ALA A 15 8.30 11.09 -1.39
N GLU A 16 9.20 11.91 -1.93
CA GLU A 16 10.63 11.61 -2.06
C GLU A 16 11.29 11.47 -0.68
N VAL A 17 11.04 12.41 0.23
CA VAL A 17 11.55 12.35 1.61
C VAL A 17 11.02 11.11 2.32
N MET A 18 9.71 10.81 2.21
CA MET A 18 9.12 9.61 2.79
C MET A 18 9.77 8.33 2.27
N ARG A 19 10.00 8.25 0.95
CA ARG A 19 10.69 7.10 0.34
C ARG A 19 12.13 6.97 0.86
N SER A 20 12.86 8.07 1.00
CA SER A 20 14.25 8.04 1.50
C SER A 20 14.38 7.50 2.93
N LYS A 21 13.33 7.65 3.74
CA LYS A 21 13.26 7.17 5.13
C LYS A 21 12.63 5.78 5.27
N SER A 22 12.04 5.25 4.19
CA SER A 22 11.38 3.95 4.20
C SER A 22 12.39 2.79 4.05
N LEU A 23 11.97 1.60 4.50
CA LEU A 23 12.68 0.36 4.20
C LEU A 23 12.72 0.13 2.70
N GLN A 24 13.92 -0.04 2.15
CA GLN A 24 14.10 -0.24 0.72
C GLN A 24 13.81 -1.69 0.34
N VAL A 25 12.81 -1.87 -0.53
CA VAL A 25 12.52 -3.16 -1.17
C VAL A 25 13.16 -3.16 -2.56
N LYS A 26 14.26 -3.90 -2.71
CA LYS A 26 14.96 -4.04 -4.00
C LYS A 26 14.35 -5.20 -4.80
N SER A 27 14.18 -4.99 -6.10
CA SER A 27 13.71 -6.00 -7.06
C SER A 27 14.43 -5.81 -8.38
N ASP A 28 14.90 -6.90 -8.99
CA ASP A 28 15.51 -6.90 -10.32
C ASP A 28 14.47 -6.91 -11.45
N TYR A 29 13.19 -6.89 -11.07
CA TYR A 29 12.06 -6.97 -12.00
C TYR A 29 11.07 -5.82 -11.76
N PRO A 30 10.34 -5.39 -12.81
CA PRO A 30 9.23 -4.47 -12.66
C PRO A 30 8.17 -5.02 -11.70
N LEU A 31 7.65 -4.15 -10.85
CA LEU A 31 6.61 -4.46 -9.87
C LEU A 31 5.42 -3.53 -10.08
N VAL A 32 4.22 -4.09 -9.90
CA VAL A 32 2.97 -3.31 -9.86
C VAL A 32 2.51 -3.19 -8.41
N ASP A 33 2.10 -1.99 -8.02
CA ASP A 33 1.33 -1.73 -6.80
C ASP A 33 -0.07 -1.25 -7.19
N THR A 34 -1.07 -1.71 -6.45
CA THR A 34 -2.48 -1.39 -6.64
C THR A 34 -3.03 -0.60 -5.46
N CYS A 35 -2.19 0.04 -4.65
CA CYS A 35 -2.64 0.75 -3.45
C CYS A 35 -3.57 1.93 -3.78
N GLY A 36 -4.45 2.25 -2.84
CA GLY A 36 -5.25 3.46 -2.83
C GLY A 36 -4.93 4.28 -1.60
N THR A 37 -5.27 5.57 -1.62
CA THR A 37 -5.04 6.48 -0.48
C THR A 37 -5.92 6.14 0.74
N GLY A 38 -7.02 5.42 0.52
CA GLY A 38 -8.03 5.13 1.54
C GLY A 38 -8.87 6.36 1.91
N GLY A 39 -9.83 6.18 2.82
CA GLY A 39 -10.61 7.28 3.39
C GLY A 39 -11.75 7.83 2.53
N ASP A 40 -12.12 7.17 1.43
CA ASP A 40 -13.24 7.56 0.57
C ASP A 40 -14.63 7.24 1.16
N ALA A 41 -14.67 6.66 2.37
CA ALA A 41 -15.87 6.21 3.09
C ALA A 41 -16.80 5.31 2.24
N SER A 42 -16.29 4.74 1.14
CA SER A 42 -17.10 4.01 0.17
C SER A 42 -17.59 2.66 0.70
N ASN A 43 -17.10 2.22 1.86
CA ASN A 43 -17.27 0.85 2.38
C ASN A 43 -17.02 -0.21 1.29
N SER A 44 -16.17 0.12 0.32
CA SER A 44 -15.83 -0.80 -0.76
C SER A 44 -15.23 -2.05 -0.16
N PHE A 45 -15.59 -3.21 -0.75
CA PHE A 45 -14.83 -4.43 -0.54
C PHE A 45 -13.35 -4.15 -0.87
N ASN A 46 -12.42 -4.98 -0.39
CA ASN A 46 -10.98 -4.86 -0.62
C ASN A 46 -10.60 -5.08 -2.12
N ILE A 47 -11.18 -4.29 -3.02
CA ILE A 47 -11.10 -4.36 -4.48
C ILE A 47 -9.65 -4.25 -4.90
N SER A 48 -8.90 -3.31 -4.33
CA SER A 48 -7.48 -3.16 -4.66
C SER A 48 -6.65 -4.39 -4.29
N THR A 49 -7.01 -5.12 -3.23
CA THR A 49 -6.38 -6.38 -2.83
C THR A 49 -6.80 -7.52 -3.74
N ALA A 50 -8.08 -7.60 -4.12
CA ALA A 50 -8.57 -8.58 -5.09
C ALA A 50 -7.90 -8.39 -6.46
N SER A 51 -7.79 -7.15 -6.94
CA SER A 51 -7.12 -6.81 -8.19
C SER A 51 -5.65 -7.22 -8.19
N ALA A 52 -4.95 -7.10 -7.05
CA ALA A 52 -3.57 -7.59 -6.93
C ALA A 52 -3.46 -9.11 -7.18
N PHE A 53 -4.40 -9.91 -6.67
CA PHE A 53 -4.41 -11.35 -6.94
C PHE A 53 -4.70 -11.66 -8.40
N VAL A 54 -5.63 -10.94 -9.04
CA VAL A 54 -5.92 -11.12 -10.47
C VAL A 54 -4.69 -10.80 -11.33
N VAL A 55 -4.02 -9.68 -11.06
CA VAL A 55 -2.81 -9.26 -11.77
C VAL A 55 -1.67 -10.27 -11.57
N ALA A 56 -1.51 -10.77 -10.34
CA ALA A 56 -0.54 -11.82 -10.05
C ALA A 56 -0.85 -13.13 -10.79
N GLY A 57 -2.12 -13.52 -10.85
CA GLY A 57 -2.60 -14.69 -11.61
C GLY A 57 -2.37 -14.56 -13.12
N ALA A 58 -2.32 -13.34 -13.65
CA ALA A 58 -1.95 -13.04 -15.03
C ALA A 58 -0.42 -13.11 -15.30
N GLY A 59 0.39 -13.45 -14.30
CA GLY A 59 1.85 -13.62 -14.42
C GLY A 59 2.66 -12.36 -14.16
N VAL A 60 2.02 -11.26 -13.72
CA VAL A 60 2.71 -10.01 -13.38
C VAL A 60 3.15 -10.03 -11.92
N LYS A 61 4.37 -9.56 -11.64
CA LYS A 61 4.88 -9.46 -10.27
C LYS A 61 4.22 -8.27 -9.55
N VAL A 62 3.57 -8.55 -8.42
CA VAL A 62 2.84 -7.55 -7.64
C VAL A 62 3.52 -7.36 -6.28
N ALA A 63 3.81 -6.11 -5.94
CA ALA A 63 4.24 -5.71 -4.61
C ALA A 63 3.21 -4.73 -4.08
N LYS A 64 2.26 -5.24 -3.29
CA LYS A 64 1.15 -4.44 -2.80
C LYS A 64 1.52 -3.74 -1.49
N HIS A 65 1.46 -2.41 -1.49
CA HIS A 65 1.46 -1.66 -0.23
C HIS A 65 0.09 -1.79 0.43
N GLY A 66 0.08 -1.98 1.75
CA GLY A 66 -1.13 -2.19 2.51
C GLY A 66 -1.00 -1.78 3.96
N ASN A 67 -2.12 -1.45 4.57
CA ASN A 67 -2.25 -1.11 5.98
C ASN A 67 -3.49 -1.81 6.55
N ARG A 68 -3.59 -1.86 7.89
CA ARG A 68 -4.83 -2.24 8.59
C ARG A 68 -5.90 -1.18 8.38
N ALA A 69 -7.16 -1.53 8.62
CA ALA A 69 -8.27 -0.59 8.50
C ALA A 69 -8.04 0.66 9.36
N MET A 70 -8.15 1.86 8.76
CA MET A 70 -8.19 3.13 9.49
C MET A 70 -9.61 3.69 9.66
N SER A 71 -10.54 3.39 8.74
CA SER A 71 -11.92 3.92 8.76
C SER A 71 -12.99 3.00 8.12
N GLY A 72 -12.79 1.68 8.14
CA GLY A 72 -13.73 0.68 7.58
C GLY A 72 -13.65 -0.66 8.31
N SER A 73 -14.34 -1.70 7.81
CA SER A 73 -14.40 -3.01 8.49
C SER A 73 -13.11 -3.84 8.41
N SER A 74 -12.34 -3.70 7.33
CA SER A 74 -11.07 -4.43 7.12
C SER A 74 -10.17 -3.73 6.10
N GLY A 75 -8.88 -3.62 6.40
CA GLY A 75 -7.84 -3.13 5.50
C GLY A 75 -7.19 -4.26 4.71
N SER A 76 -6.31 -3.90 3.78
CA SER A 76 -5.59 -4.88 2.95
C SER A 76 -4.69 -5.80 3.78
N ALA A 77 -4.07 -5.30 4.85
CA ALA A 77 -3.28 -6.14 5.75
C ALA A 77 -4.15 -7.15 6.50
N ASP A 78 -5.37 -6.76 6.92
CA ASP A 78 -6.30 -7.64 7.65
C ASP A 78 -6.81 -8.78 6.74
N VAL A 79 -7.11 -8.47 5.47
CA VAL A 79 -7.48 -9.49 4.47
C VAL A 79 -6.33 -10.46 4.20
N LEU A 80 -5.11 -9.95 3.99
CA LEU A 80 -3.96 -10.80 3.71
C LEU A 80 -3.63 -11.71 4.90
N GLU A 81 -3.74 -11.20 6.14
CA GLU A 81 -3.55 -11.99 7.36
C GLU A 81 -4.61 -13.10 7.50
N ALA A 82 -5.89 -12.78 7.24
CA ALA A 82 -6.97 -13.78 7.23
C ALA A 82 -6.76 -14.89 6.17
N LEU A 83 -6.07 -14.58 5.07
CA LEU A 83 -5.67 -15.53 4.04
C LEU A 83 -4.38 -16.30 4.38
N GLY A 84 -3.80 -16.09 5.55
CA GLY A 84 -2.62 -16.81 6.04
C GLY A 84 -1.27 -16.18 5.65
N ALA A 85 -1.27 -14.97 5.08
CA ALA A 85 -0.02 -14.27 4.80
C ALA A 85 0.61 -13.77 6.11
N LYS A 86 1.92 -14.00 6.29
CA LYS A 86 2.66 -13.55 7.46
C LYS A 86 3.09 -12.10 7.27
N HIS A 87 2.64 -11.20 8.13
CA HIS A 87 3.18 -9.84 8.22
C HIS A 87 4.39 -9.82 9.18
N ARG A 88 5.54 -9.32 8.74
CA ARG A 88 6.71 -9.14 9.64
C ARG A 88 6.47 -7.88 10.48
N SER A 89 5.97 -8.04 11.70
CA SER A 89 5.82 -6.93 12.66
C SER A 89 7.06 -6.71 13.55
N ARG A 90 8.28 -7.00 13.07
CA ARG A 90 9.49 -6.84 13.88
C ARG A 90 10.49 -5.90 13.23
N THR A 91 10.44 -4.65 13.66
CA THR A 91 11.58 -3.72 13.57
C THR A 91 12.53 -4.10 14.70
N GLU A 92 13.49 -5.00 14.44
CA GLU A 92 14.74 -4.96 15.20
C GLU A 92 15.64 -4.00 14.46
N VAL A 93 15.74 -2.79 15.02
CA VAL A 93 16.82 -1.86 14.71
C VAL A 93 18.09 -2.51 15.24
N SER A 94 18.98 -2.87 14.33
CA SER A 94 20.41 -3.05 14.59
C SER A 94 21.16 -1.89 13.95
#